data_AF-A0A377DPV9-F1
#
_entry.id   AF-A0A377DPV9-F1
#
_cell.length_a   1.000
_cell.length_b   1.000
_cell.length_c   1.000
_cell.angle_alpha   90.00
_cell.angle_beta   90.00
_cell.angle_gamma   90.00
#
_symmetry.space_group_name_H-M   'P 1'
#
loop_
_entity.id
_entity.type
_entity.pdbx_description
1 polymer ?
#
loop_
_entity_poly.entity_id
_entity_poly.type
_entity_poly.pdbx_seq_one_letter_code
_entity_poly.pdbx_strand_id
1 'polypeptide(L)'
;MAATLFSLNLGYLSGFAHISDCMQDRAFRHAARTLMLDEQAPTLQIKDVDLTQYADKLIARFANPALKHKTWQIAMDGSQKLPQRMLAGIRIHQGRETDWSLLALGVAGWMRYVSGVDDAGNAIDVRDPLSDKIRELVAGSSSEQRVTALLSLREVFGDDLPDNPHFVQAIEQAWQQIVPIRRTSGAIKHPQNLTISAVKADEAHLRPLSPSLFCLF
;
A
#
# COMPACT_ATOMS: atom_id res chain seq x y z
N MET A 1 -6.71 2.59 -10.26
CA MET A 1 -6.29 3.81 -9.52
C MET A 1 -5.72 3.48 -8.13
N ALA A 2 -6.16 2.41 -7.46
CA ALA A 2 -5.59 1.92 -6.20
C ALA A 2 -4.15 1.40 -6.32
N ALA A 3 -3.87 0.59 -7.35
CA ALA A 3 -2.52 0.10 -7.64
C ALA A 3 -1.51 1.22 -7.86
N THR A 4 -1.97 2.38 -8.32
CA THR A 4 -1.13 3.57 -8.40
C THR A 4 -0.72 4.00 -6.99
N LEU A 5 -1.65 4.22 -6.06
CA LEU A 5 -1.31 4.59 -4.67
C LEU A 5 -0.42 3.56 -3.96
N PHE A 6 -0.69 2.26 -4.15
CA PHE A 6 0.12 1.18 -3.60
C PHE A 6 1.58 1.27 -4.06
N SER A 7 1.81 1.32 -5.38
CA SER A 7 3.17 1.39 -5.94
C SER A 7 3.88 2.71 -5.66
N LEU A 8 3.14 3.75 -5.25
CA LEU A 8 3.68 5.09 -5.03
C LEU A 8 4.30 5.27 -3.66
N ASN A 9 3.54 4.99 -2.60
CA ASN A 9 4.05 5.16 -1.24
C ASN A 9 5.19 4.16 -1.00
N LEU A 10 4.97 2.89 -1.36
CA LEU A 10 5.97 1.85 -1.23
C LEU A 10 7.15 2.06 -2.19
N GLY A 11 6.89 2.56 -3.40
CA GLY A 11 7.94 2.87 -4.37
C GLY A 11 8.83 4.03 -3.94
N TYR A 12 8.22 5.11 -3.45
CA TYR A 12 8.95 6.26 -2.89
C TYR A 12 9.81 5.83 -1.70
N LEU A 13 9.25 5.05 -0.77
CA LEU A 13 10.00 4.49 0.37
C LEU A 13 11.14 3.57 -0.07
N SER A 14 10.99 2.86 -1.20
CA SER A 14 12.05 2.05 -1.81
C SER A 14 13.09 2.85 -2.60
N GLY A 15 12.96 4.19 -2.67
CA GLY A 15 13.88 5.07 -3.39
C GLY A 15 13.60 5.22 -4.89
N PHE A 16 12.45 4.75 -5.38
CA PHE A 16 12.06 4.91 -6.78
C PHE A 16 11.52 6.31 -7.07
N ALA A 17 12.18 7.02 -7.98
CA ALA A 17 11.82 8.39 -8.35
C ALA A 17 10.55 8.46 -9.22
N HIS A 18 10.35 7.47 -10.09
CA HIS A 18 9.22 7.41 -11.01
C HIS A 18 8.46 6.09 -10.90
N ILE A 19 7.17 6.10 -11.26
CA ILE A 19 6.36 4.88 -11.33
C ILE A 19 6.99 3.84 -12.29
N SER A 20 7.61 4.29 -13.38
CA SER A 20 8.29 3.39 -14.33
C SER A 20 9.40 2.58 -13.67
N ASP A 21 10.07 3.16 -12.67
CA ASP A 21 11.17 2.51 -11.94
C ASP A 21 10.58 1.40 -11.05
N CYS A 22 9.46 1.67 -10.36
CA CYS A 22 8.71 0.63 -9.64
C CYS A 22 8.27 -0.50 -10.57
N MET A 23 7.77 -0.16 -11.76
CA MET A 23 7.29 -1.17 -12.71
C MET A 23 8.42 -1.97 -13.34
N GLN A 24 9.68 -1.49 -13.33
CA GLN A 24 10.84 -2.28 -13.76
C GLN A 24 11.18 -3.38 -12.75
N ASP A 25 10.90 -3.17 -11.46
CA ASP A 25 11.04 -4.20 -10.44
C ASP A 25 9.93 -5.27 -10.57
N ARG A 26 10.35 -6.54 -10.58
CA ARG A 26 9.45 -7.67 -10.77
C ARG A 26 8.42 -7.80 -9.64
N ALA A 27 8.83 -7.60 -8.39
CA ALA A 27 7.96 -7.78 -7.23
C ALA A 27 6.90 -6.67 -7.21
N PHE A 28 7.29 -5.43 -7.44
CA PHE A 28 6.35 -4.31 -7.56
C PHE A 28 5.35 -4.49 -8.72
N ARG A 29 5.82 -4.94 -9.88
CA ARG A 29 4.95 -5.20 -11.03
C ARG A 29 3.95 -6.33 -10.72
N HIS A 30 4.43 -7.41 -10.10
CA HIS A 30 3.59 -8.54 -9.72
C HIS A 30 2.53 -8.10 -8.70
N ALA A 31 2.94 -7.51 -7.57
CA ALA A 31 2.03 -7.03 -6.53
C ALA A 31 1.04 -5.99 -7.07
N ALA A 32 1.46 -5.06 -7.93
CA ALA A 32 0.53 -4.12 -8.55
C ALA A 32 -0.53 -4.82 -9.40
N ARG A 33 -0.15 -5.86 -10.16
CA ARG A 33 -1.08 -6.64 -10.99
C ARG A 33 -2.02 -7.48 -10.13
N THR A 34 -1.50 -8.14 -9.10
CA THR A 34 -2.30 -8.91 -8.14
C THR A 34 -3.31 -8.02 -7.43
N LEU A 35 -2.88 -6.88 -6.89
CA LEU A 35 -3.79 -5.90 -6.31
C LEU A 35 -4.89 -5.47 -7.30
N MET A 36 -4.56 -5.28 -8.59
CA MET A 36 -5.57 -4.92 -9.60
C MET A 36 -6.61 -6.01 -9.83
N LEU A 37 -6.21 -7.29 -9.87
CA LEU A 37 -7.07 -8.38 -10.31
C LEU A 37 -7.70 -9.17 -9.17
N ASP A 38 -6.99 -9.34 -8.07
CA ASP A 38 -7.39 -10.26 -7.00
C ASP A 38 -8.09 -9.50 -5.87
N GLU A 39 -7.76 -8.22 -5.68
CA GLU A 39 -8.34 -7.38 -4.63
C GLU A 39 -9.20 -6.24 -5.18
N GLN A 40 -8.80 -5.58 -6.28
CA GLN A 40 -9.60 -4.47 -6.81
C GLN A 40 -10.75 -4.95 -7.69
N ALA A 41 -10.46 -5.78 -8.70
CA ALA A 41 -11.48 -6.23 -9.66
C ALA A 41 -12.72 -6.87 -9.01
N PRO A 42 -12.64 -7.72 -7.97
CA PRO A 42 -13.82 -8.32 -7.34
C PRO A 42 -14.74 -7.30 -6.66
N THR A 43 -14.22 -6.11 -6.32
CA THR A 43 -14.99 -5.05 -5.68
C THR A 43 -15.76 -4.17 -6.66
N LEU A 44 -15.46 -4.28 -7.96
CA LEU A 44 -16.06 -3.45 -9.00
C LEU A 44 -17.40 -4.02 -9.49
N GLN A 45 -18.37 -3.15 -9.69
CA GLN A 45 -19.64 -3.48 -10.35
C GLN A 45 -19.60 -3.00 -11.80
N ILE A 46 -18.78 -3.65 -12.63
CA ILE A 46 -18.64 -3.32 -14.05
C ILE A 46 -18.96 -4.53 -14.92
N LYS A 47 -19.67 -4.30 -16.02
CA LYS A 47 -19.99 -5.30 -17.03
C LYS A 47 -19.26 -4.95 -18.33
N ASP A 48 -19.06 -5.95 -19.18
CA ASP A 48 -18.56 -5.78 -20.55
C ASP A 48 -17.15 -5.19 -20.67
N VAL A 49 -16.32 -5.36 -19.63
CA VAL A 49 -14.91 -4.99 -19.63
C VAL A 49 -14.06 -6.19 -19.23
N ASP A 50 -13.08 -6.52 -20.07
CA ASP A 50 -12.02 -7.46 -19.72
C ASP A 50 -11.04 -6.78 -18.74
N LEU A 51 -11.24 -7.04 -17.44
CA LEU A 51 -10.42 -6.46 -16.37
C LEU A 51 -8.97 -6.96 -16.39
N THR A 52 -8.72 -8.18 -16.89
CA THR A 52 -7.38 -8.72 -17.07
C THR A 52 -6.63 -7.91 -18.13
N GLN A 53 -7.24 -7.74 -19.31
CA GLN A 53 -6.66 -6.92 -20.37
C GLN A 53 -6.50 -5.46 -19.94
N TYR A 54 -7.46 -4.93 -19.18
CA TYR A 54 -7.38 -3.57 -18.66
C TYR A 54 -6.21 -3.40 -17.68
N ALA A 55 -6.02 -4.34 -16.74
CA ALA A 55 -4.89 -4.32 -15.82
C ALA A 55 -3.55 -4.39 -16.56
N ASP A 56 -3.43 -5.28 -17.56
CA ASP A 56 -2.21 -5.41 -18.35
C ASP A 56 -1.88 -4.13 -19.13
N LYS A 57 -2.90 -3.47 -19.72
CA LYS A 57 -2.75 -2.15 -20.36
C LYS A 57 -2.33 -1.07 -19.36
N LEU A 58 -2.89 -1.07 -18.15
CA LEU A 58 -2.50 -0.13 -17.11
C LEU A 58 -1.05 -0.31 -16.66
N ILE A 59 -0.61 -1.56 -16.45
CA ILE A 59 0.77 -1.89 -16.10
C ILE A 59 1.73 -1.46 -17.22
N ALA A 60 1.39 -1.75 -18.48
CA ALA A 60 2.20 -1.32 -19.63
C ALA A 60 2.32 0.22 -19.69
N ARG A 61 1.23 0.95 -19.42
CA ARG A 61 1.26 2.42 -19.35
C ARG A 61 2.13 2.92 -18.19
N PHE A 62 2.06 2.29 -17.02
CA PHE A 62 2.89 2.65 -15.87
C PHE A 62 4.37 2.33 -16.08
N ALA A 63 4.69 1.29 -16.85
CA ALA A 63 6.06 0.93 -17.20
C ALA A 63 6.69 1.86 -18.24
N ASN A 64 5.93 2.77 -18.88
CA ASN A 64 6.44 3.66 -19.90
C ASN A 64 7.34 4.77 -19.30
N PRO A 65 8.66 4.75 -19.53
CA PRO A 65 9.59 5.74 -18.95
C PRO A 65 9.41 7.14 -19.53
N ALA A 66 8.76 7.28 -20.70
CA ALA A 66 8.54 8.57 -21.34
C ALA A 66 7.56 9.47 -20.56
N LEU A 67 6.66 8.87 -19.77
CA LEU A 67 5.66 9.62 -19.01
C LEU A 67 6.26 10.36 -17.80
N LYS A 68 7.47 9.99 -17.34
CA LYS A 68 8.20 10.61 -16.21
C LYS A 68 7.30 10.99 -15.01
N HIS A 69 6.30 10.17 -14.71
CA HIS A 69 5.38 10.41 -13.61
C HIS A 69 6.12 10.28 -12.29
N LYS A 70 6.40 11.42 -11.64
CA LYS A 70 7.09 11.45 -10.36
C LYS A 70 6.21 10.87 -9.27
N THR A 71 6.78 10.00 -8.45
CA THR A 71 6.03 9.32 -7.38
C THR A 71 5.43 10.32 -6.38
N TRP A 72 6.19 11.36 -6.01
CA TRP A 72 5.70 12.38 -5.07
C TRP A 72 4.47 13.16 -5.58
N GLN A 73 4.38 13.46 -6.89
CA GLN A 73 3.25 14.24 -7.44
C GLN A 73 1.92 13.49 -7.31
N ILE A 74 1.97 12.16 -7.33
CA ILE A 74 0.75 11.35 -7.27
C ILE A 74 0.42 10.97 -5.82
N ALA A 75 1.42 10.92 -4.94
CA ALA A 75 1.27 10.72 -3.49
C ALA A 75 0.61 11.91 -2.76
N MET A 76 0.57 13.10 -3.39
CA MET A 76 -0.16 14.26 -2.88
C MET A 76 -1.63 13.93 -2.59
N ASP A 77 -2.25 14.61 -1.63
CA ASP A 77 -3.67 14.46 -1.29
C ASP A 77 -4.06 13.00 -1.00
N GLY A 78 -3.18 12.25 -0.34
CA GLY A 78 -3.37 10.86 0.00
C GLY A 78 -4.64 10.64 0.85
N SER A 79 -4.89 11.54 1.82
CA SER A 79 -6.10 11.51 2.66
C SER A 79 -7.40 11.56 1.84
N GLN A 80 -7.39 12.27 0.71
CA GLN A 80 -8.53 12.41 -0.18
C GLN A 80 -8.70 11.25 -1.13
N LYS A 81 -7.66 10.42 -1.31
CA LYS A 81 -7.62 9.32 -2.28
C LYS A 81 -7.75 7.95 -1.62
N LEU A 82 -7.35 7.81 -0.37
CA LEU A 82 -7.37 6.56 0.38
C LEU A 82 -8.80 5.98 0.53
N PRO A 83 -9.84 6.77 0.88
CA PRO A 83 -11.16 6.24 1.17
C PRO A 83 -11.77 5.47 -0.01
N GLN A 84 -11.74 6.07 -1.20
CA GLN A 84 -12.36 5.52 -2.41
C GLN A 84 -11.45 4.56 -3.18
N ARG A 85 -10.12 4.62 -2.99
CA ARG A 85 -9.20 3.74 -3.72
C ARG A 85 -8.80 2.50 -2.94
N MET A 86 -8.86 2.52 -1.62
CA MET A 86 -8.43 1.39 -0.79
C MET A 86 -9.51 0.99 0.21
N LEU A 87 -9.95 1.92 1.06
CA LEU A 87 -10.82 1.59 2.20
C LEU A 87 -12.20 1.07 1.78
N ALA A 88 -12.77 1.59 0.68
CA ALA A 88 -14.02 1.08 0.12
C ALA A 88 -13.91 -0.40 -0.32
N GLY A 89 -12.79 -0.77 -0.94
CA GLY A 89 -12.53 -2.16 -1.31
C GLY A 89 -12.35 -3.06 -0.08
N ILE A 90 -11.60 -2.59 0.92
CA ILE A 90 -11.39 -3.30 2.19
C ILE A 90 -12.72 -3.62 2.87
N ARG A 91 -13.64 -2.65 2.94
CA ARG A 91 -14.99 -2.87 3.50
C ARG A 91 -15.74 -3.99 2.78
N ILE A 92 -15.62 -4.05 1.45
CA ILE A 92 -16.25 -5.12 0.64
C ILE A 92 -15.60 -6.47 0.94
N HIS A 93 -14.27 -6.53 1.05
CA HIS A 93 -13.55 -7.77 1.39
C HIS A 93 -13.89 -8.28 2.79
N GLN A 94 -14.00 -7.38 3.78
CA GLN A 94 -14.42 -7.74 5.13
C GLN A 94 -15.83 -8.34 5.14
N GLY A 95 -16.79 -7.73 4.41
CA GLY A 95 -18.14 -8.28 4.29
C GLY A 95 -18.22 -9.61 3.53
N ARG A 96 -17.17 -9.97 2.77
CA ARG A 96 -17.08 -11.22 1.98
C ARG A 96 -16.10 -12.24 2.56
N GLU A 97 -15.38 -11.90 3.63
CA GLU A 97 -14.33 -12.73 4.22
C GLU A 97 -13.28 -13.21 3.20
N THR A 98 -12.86 -12.30 2.32
CA THR A 98 -11.85 -12.56 1.27
C THR A 98 -10.55 -11.82 1.58
N ASP A 99 -9.45 -12.23 0.95
CA ASP A 99 -8.13 -11.61 1.17
C ASP A 99 -8.06 -10.16 0.68
N TRP A 100 -7.29 -9.33 1.39
CA TRP A 100 -7.06 -7.91 1.09
C TRP A 100 -5.68 -7.45 1.59
N SER A 101 -4.69 -8.36 1.54
CA SER A 101 -3.37 -8.15 2.14
C SER A 101 -2.59 -7.01 1.46
N LEU A 102 -2.69 -6.86 0.13
CA LEU A 102 -2.02 -5.77 -0.60
C LEU A 102 -2.72 -4.42 -0.38
N LEU A 103 -4.03 -4.41 -0.19
CA LEU A 103 -4.78 -3.24 0.25
C LEU A 103 -4.32 -2.78 1.64
N ALA A 104 -4.14 -3.71 2.59
CA ALA A 104 -3.58 -3.41 3.92
C ALA A 104 -2.17 -2.82 3.81
N LEU A 105 -1.30 -3.45 3.01
CA LEU A 105 0.06 -2.98 2.75
C LEU A 105 0.08 -1.59 2.08
N GLY A 106 -0.88 -1.30 1.20
CA GLY A 106 -1.06 0.02 0.60
C GLY A 106 -1.41 1.10 1.63
N VAL A 107 -2.29 0.80 2.59
CA VAL A 107 -2.67 1.69 3.70
C VAL A 107 -1.49 1.90 4.65
N ALA A 108 -0.78 0.83 5.04
CA ALA A 108 0.44 0.94 5.84
C ALA A 108 1.52 1.77 5.15
N GLY A 109 1.70 1.58 3.83
CA GLY A 109 2.60 2.39 3.00
C GLY A 109 2.25 3.88 3.05
N TRP A 110 0.96 4.24 2.97
CA TRP A 110 0.52 5.62 3.15
C TRP A 110 0.87 6.15 4.54
N MET A 111 0.57 5.40 5.60
CA MET A 111 0.91 5.79 6.99
C MET A 111 2.42 6.04 7.13
N ARG A 112 3.25 5.23 6.47
CA ARG A 112 4.72 5.30 6.56
C ARG A 112 5.26 6.48 5.78
N TYR A 113 4.64 6.82 4.64
CA TYR A 113 4.94 8.00 3.86
C TYR A 113 4.57 9.29 4.61
N VAL A 114 3.34 9.39 5.13
CA VAL A 114 2.88 10.59 5.84
C VAL A 114 3.55 10.80 7.20
N SER A 115 4.25 9.78 7.69
CA SER A 115 5.16 9.89 8.84
C SER A 115 6.38 10.80 8.58
N GLY A 116 6.58 11.28 7.36
CA GLY A 116 7.39 12.46 7.06
C GLY A 116 8.90 12.25 6.99
N VAL A 117 9.38 11.00 7.10
CA VAL A 117 10.81 10.66 7.04
C VAL A 117 10.99 9.44 6.17
N ASP A 118 11.89 9.47 5.19
CA ASP A 118 12.19 8.32 4.35
C ASP A 118 13.09 7.30 5.07
N ASP A 119 13.47 6.25 4.35
CA ASP A 119 14.32 5.19 4.88
C ASP A 119 15.80 5.61 5.03
N ALA A 120 16.24 6.66 4.34
CA ALA A 120 17.55 7.26 4.50
C ALA A 120 17.59 8.33 5.63
N GLY A 121 16.46 8.58 6.29
CA GLY A 121 16.33 9.59 7.34
C GLY A 121 16.09 11.01 6.83
N ASN A 122 15.85 11.20 5.53
CA ASN A 122 15.55 12.50 4.97
C ASN A 122 14.08 12.86 5.20
N ALA A 123 13.79 14.14 5.37
CA ALA A 123 12.42 14.62 5.48
C ALA A 123 11.65 14.43 4.15
N ILE A 124 10.39 14.03 4.25
CA ILE A 124 9.44 13.95 3.14
C ILE A 124 8.54 15.19 3.21
N ASP A 125 8.45 15.94 2.11
CA ASP A 125 7.49 17.04 1.94
C ASP A 125 6.08 16.45 1.70
N VAL A 126 5.37 16.14 2.79
CA VAL A 126 4.01 15.59 2.74
C VAL A 126 3.02 16.70 2.39
N ARG A 127 2.53 16.66 1.15
CA ARG A 127 1.51 17.61 0.66
C ARG A 127 0.13 16.98 0.69
N ASP A 128 -0.67 17.39 1.65
CA ASP A 128 -2.00 16.84 1.90
C ASP A 128 -2.89 17.91 2.56
N PRO A 129 -4.20 17.99 2.26
CA PRO A 129 -5.11 18.92 2.94
C PRO A 129 -5.17 18.72 4.46
N LEU A 130 -4.87 17.51 4.94
CA LEU A 130 -4.82 17.17 6.37
C LEU A 130 -3.39 17.17 6.94
N SER A 131 -2.41 17.76 6.24
CA SER A 131 -0.98 17.68 6.61
C SER A 131 -0.69 18.11 8.05
N ASP A 132 -1.37 19.14 8.55
CA ASP A 132 -1.12 19.64 9.92
C ASP A 132 -1.63 18.68 10.99
N LYS A 133 -2.85 18.14 10.82
CA LYS A 133 -3.41 17.10 11.71
C LYS A 133 -2.54 15.84 11.69
N ILE A 134 -2.12 15.42 10.50
CA ILE A 134 -1.22 14.29 10.31
C ILE A 134 0.10 14.54 11.05
N ARG A 135 0.70 15.72 10.90
CA ARG A 135 1.96 16.08 11.57
C ARG A 135 1.83 16.05 13.08
N GLU A 136 0.73 16.56 13.62
CA GLU A 136 0.45 16.54 15.06
C GLU A 136 0.35 15.11 15.60
N LEU A 137 -0.42 14.24 14.93
CA LEU A 137 -0.55 12.82 15.30
C LEU A 137 0.79 12.08 15.20
N VAL A 138 1.58 12.37 14.17
CA VAL A 138 2.92 11.82 13.96
C VAL A 138 3.87 12.27 15.08
N ALA A 139 3.85 13.55 15.45
CA ALA A 139 4.70 14.08 16.52
C ALA A 139 4.31 13.56 17.90
N GLY A 140 3.01 13.31 18.12
CA GLY A 140 2.47 12.79 19.37
C GLY A 140 2.53 11.27 19.53
N SER A 141 3.09 10.52 18.56
CA SER A 141 3.12 9.05 18.59
C SER A 141 4.50 8.45 18.37
N SER A 142 4.80 7.40 19.15
CA SER A 142 5.95 6.52 18.87
C SER A 142 5.75 5.72 17.58
N SER A 143 6.77 4.99 17.15
CA SER A 143 6.66 4.11 15.96
C SER A 143 5.64 2.99 16.15
N GLU A 144 5.49 2.51 17.38
CA GLU A 144 4.56 1.46 17.79
C GLU A 144 3.12 1.98 17.85
N GLN A 145 2.94 3.23 18.26
CA GLN A 145 1.63 3.88 18.35
C GLN A 145 1.17 4.51 17.03
N ARG A 146 2.04 4.55 16.02
CA ARG A 146 1.84 5.33 14.78
C ARG A 146 0.58 4.93 14.03
N VAL A 147 0.31 3.63 13.92
CA VAL A 147 -0.88 3.11 13.24
C VAL A 147 -2.13 3.57 13.98
N THR A 148 -2.23 3.28 15.27
CA THR A 148 -3.39 3.67 16.10
C THR A 148 -3.63 5.18 16.07
N ALA A 149 -2.56 5.99 16.15
CA ALA A 149 -2.66 7.44 16.09
C ALA A 149 -3.22 7.91 14.74
N LEU A 150 -2.72 7.41 13.61
CA LEU A 150 -3.21 7.79 12.29
C LEU A 150 -4.62 7.27 12.00
N LEU A 151 -5.00 6.11 12.54
CA LEU A 151 -6.37 5.59 12.44
C LEU A 151 -7.41 6.47 13.14
N SER A 152 -7.00 7.35 14.06
CA SER A 152 -7.91 8.34 14.67
C SER A 152 -8.42 9.41 13.70
N LEU A 153 -7.86 9.50 12.48
CA LEU A 153 -8.35 10.38 11.41
C LEU A 153 -9.67 9.86 10.83
N ARG A 154 -10.77 10.06 11.57
CA ARG A 154 -12.13 9.62 11.19
C ARG A 154 -12.59 10.19 9.84
N GLU A 155 -12.10 11.38 9.44
CA GLU A 155 -12.33 11.98 8.12
C GLU A 155 -11.82 11.11 6.96
N VAL A 156 -10.81 10.26 7.21
CA VAL A 156 -10.24 9.33 6.24
C VAL A 156 -10.81 7.93 6.45
N PHE A 157 -10.76 7.43 7.69
CA PHE A 157 -11.05 6.03 7.99
C PHE A 157 -12.52 5.75 8.29
N GLY A 158 -13.33 6.77 8.57
CA GLY A 158 -14.69 6.61 9.07
C GLY A 158 -14.72 6.14 10.53
N ASP A 159 -15.92 5.87 11.02
CA ASP A 159 -16.13 5.39 12.39
C ASP A 159 -16.03 3.86 12.50
N ASP A 160 -16.22 3.16 11.39
CA ASP A 160 -16.27 1.69 11.32
C ASP A 160 -14.89 1.02 11.34
N LEU A 161 -13.93 1.51 10.55
CA LEU A 161 -12.65 0.84 10.39
C LEU A 161 -11.75 0.89 11.64
N PRO A 162 -11.56 2.05 12.32
CA PRO A 162 -10.71 2.09 13.51
C PRO A 162 -11.25 1.28 14.69
N ASP A 163 -12.56 1.01 14.70
CA ASP A 163 -13.24 0.24 15.75
C ASP A 163 -13.30 -1.26 15.41
N ASN A 164 -12.80 -1.67 14.24
CA ASN A 164 -12.73 -3.06 13.80
C ASN A 164 -11.35 -3.68 14.13
N PRO A 165 -11.24 -4.61 15.10
CA PRO A 165 -9.95 -5.16 15.52
C PRO A 165 -9.22 -5.93 14.42
N HIS A 166 -9.96 -6.60 13.53
CA HIS A 166 -9.35 -7.33 12.40
C HIS A 166 -8.72 -6.37 11.40
N PHE A 167 -9.37 -5.22 11.15
CA PHE A 167 -8.78 -4.17 10.32
C PHE A 167 -7.50 -3.63 10.94
N VAL A 168 -7.57 -3.19 12.21
CA VAL A 168 -6.43 -2.60 12.93
C VAL A 168 -5.25 -3.56 12.94
N GLN A 169 -5.48 -4.83 13.29
CA GLN A 169 -4.43 -5.85 13.35
C GLN A 169 -3.75 -6.07 11.98
N ALA A 170 -4.52 -6.13 10.90
CA ALA A 170 -3.95 -6.31 9.56
C ALA A 170 -3.10 -5.10 9.13
N ILE A 171 -3.53 -3.87 9.44
CA ILE A 171 -2.71 -2.67 9.16
C ILE A 171 -1.45 -2.64 10.03
N GLU A 172 -1.55 -3.02 11.30
CA GLU A 172 -0.38 -3.13 12.18
C GLU A 172 0.61 -4.18 11.69
N GLN A 173 0.15 -5.35 11.25
CA GLN A 173 1.00 -6.38 10.67
C GLN A 173 1.70 -5.88 9.41
N ALA A 174 0.97 -5.26 8.49
CA ALA A 174 1.53 -4.66 7.29
C ALA A 174 2.53 -3.54 7.61
N TRP A 175 2.26 -2.72 8.63
CA TRP A 175 3.17 -1.69 9.13
C TRP A 175 4.48 -2.30 9.62
N GLN A 176 4.44 -3.36 10.44
CA GLN A 176 5.63 -4.04 10.95
C GLN A 176 6.51 -4.63 9.84
N GLN A 177 5.93 -4.96 8.69
CA GLN A 177 6.70 -5.44 7.54
C GLN A 177 7.54 -4.34 6.86
N ILE A 178 7.11 -3.08 6.95
CA ILE A 178 7.72 -1.95 6.22
C ILE A 178 8.49 -0.97 7.12
N VAL A 179 8.29 -0.98 8.44
CA VAL A 179 9.10 -0.12 9.32
C VAL A 179 10.50 -0.69 9.59
N PRO A 180 11.54 0.16 9.59
CA PRO A 180 12.86 -0.26 10.00
C PRO A 180 12.88 -0.63 11.49
N ILE A 181 13.27 -1.86 11.82
CA ILE A 181 13.54 -2.25 13.21
C ILE A 181 14.80 -1.51 13.67
N ARG A 182 14.66 -0.48 14.52
CA ARG A 182 15.81 0.12 15.22
C ARG A 182 16.35 -0.88 16.25
N ARG A 183 17.35 -1.67 15.87
CA ARG A 183 18.15 -2.44 16.84
C ARG A 183 19.13 -1.49 17.54
N THR A 184 19.16 -1.54 18.87
CA THR A 184 20.02 -0.76 19.76
C THR A 184 21.53 -1.05 19.63
N SER A 185 21.96 -1.81 18.63
CA SER A 185 23.38 -1.94 18.28
C SER A 185 23.59 -1.99 16.77
N GLY A 186 24.28 -0.95 16.30
CA GLY A 186 25.02 -0.81 15.04
C GLY A 186 24.90 -1.90 13.99
N ALA A 187 23.80 -1.91 13.24
CA ALA A 187 23.75 -2.18 11.81
C ALA A 187 22.30 -2.01 11.34
N ILE A 188 22.02 -0.89 10.66
CA ILE A 188 20.76 -0.73 9.94
C ILE A 188 20.84 -1.70 8.74
N LYS A 189 20.02 -2.76 8.69
CA LYS A 189 19.79 -3.46 7.42
C LYS A 189 19.30 -2.41 6.42
N HIS A 190 19.93 -2.28 5.26
CA HIS A 190 19.59 -1.23 4.28
C HIS A 190 18.06 -1.15 4.09
N PRO A 191 17.42 -0.04 4.50
CA PRO A 191 15.98 -0.02 4.73
C PRO A 191 15.15 -0.06 3.43
N GLN A 192 15.74 0.36 2.30
CA GLN A 192 15.19 0.12 0.94
C GLN A 192 14.86 -1.36 0.67
N ASN A 193 15.54 -2.31 1.34
CA ASN A 193 15.24 -3.73 1.20
C ASN A 193 13.99 -4.18 1.96
N LEU A 194 13.53 -3.46 2.99
CA LEU A 194 12.39 -3.92 3.81
C LEU A 194 11.07 -3.76 3.06
N THR A 195 10.84 -2.60 2.45
CA THR A 195 9.63 -2.38 1.63
C THR A 195 9.57 -3.34 0.44
N ILE A 196 10.68 -3.52 -0.28
CA ILE A 196 10.79 -4.51 -1.36
C ILE A 196 10.59 -5.94 -0.81
N SER A 197 11.12 -6.27 0.37
CA SER A 197 10.95 -7.59 0.99
C SER A 197 9.52 -7.85 1.43
N ALA A 198 8.81 -6.85 1.93
CA ALA A 198 7.39 -6.95 2.27
C ALA A 198 6.56 -7.26 1.02
N VAL A 199 6.79 -6.52 -0.07
CA VAL A 199 6.15 -6.77 -1.37
C VAL A 199 6.48 -8.19 -1.90
N LYS A 200 7.72 -8.68 -1.70
CA LYS A 200 8.13 -10.04 -2.08
C LYS A 200 7.56 -11.13 -1.16
N ALA A 201 7.41 -10.85 0.13
CA ALA A 201 6.87 -11.80 1.11
C ALA A 201 5.38 -12.05 0.83
N ASP A 202 4.66 -10.99 0.46
CA ASP A 202 3.28 -11.08 0.02
C ASP A 202 3.17 -11.89 -1.28
N GLU A 203 4.03 -11.62 -2.29
CA GLU A 203 4.16 -12.46 -3.51
C GLU A 203 4.38 -13.95 -3.17
N ALA A 204 5.16 -14.26 -2.14
CA ALA A 204 5.46 -15.64 -1.75
C ALA A 204 4.31 -16.32 -0.98
N HIS A 205 3.45 -15.56 -0.30
CA HIS A 205 2.25 -16.07 0.39
C HIS A 205 1.12 -16.34 -0.61
N LEU A 206 1.10 -15.59 -1.73
CA LEU A 206 0.16 -15.69 -2.84
C LEU A 206 0.48 -16.78 -3.87
N ARG A 207 1.20 -17.85 -3.49
CA ARG A 207 1.44 -18.98 -4.43
C ARG A 207 0.08 -19.46 -4.97
N PRO A 208 -0.02 -19.74 -6.28
CA PRO A 208 -1.23 -20.35 -6.80
C PRO A 208 -1.48 -21.62 -6.00
N LEU A 209 -2.70 -21.76 -5.48
CA LEU A 209 -3.18 -23.07 -5.03
C LEU A 209 -2.79 -24.06 -6.13
N SER A 210 -1.99 -25.06 -5.73
CA SER A 210 -1.52 -26.10 -6.62
C SER A 210 -2.67 -26.58 -7.52
N PRO A 211 -2.45 -26.82 -8.83
CA PRO A 211 -3.48 -27.40 -9.70
C PRO A 211 -4.01 -28.77 -9.22
N SER A 212 -3.37 -29.33 -8.18
CA SER A 212 -3.68 -30.65 -7.63
C SER A 212 -4.99 -30.72 -6.84
N LEU A 213 -5.73 -29.62 -6.65
CA LEU A 213 -7.05 -29.63 -6.01
C LEU A 213 -8.24 -29.67 -6.99
N PHE A 214 -8.02 -29.86 -8.28
CA PHE A 214 -9.10 -29.99 -9.29
C PHE A 214 -9.57 -31.45 -9.55
N CYS A 215 -9.23 -32.41 -8.68
CA CYS A 215 -9.65 -33.82 -8.83
C CYS A 215 -10.54 -34.36 -7.71
N LEU A 216 -11.16 -33.51 -6.88
CA LEU A 216 -12.22 -33.92 -5.97
C LEU A 216 -13.33 -32.86 -6.00
N PHE A 217 -14.07 -32.83 -7.11
CA PHE A 217 -15.52 -32.63 -7.29
C PHE A 217 -15.80 -32.33 -8.76
#